data_AF-A0A4P6ETU1-F1
#
_entry.id   AF-A0A4P6ETU1-F1
#
_cell.length_a   1.000
_cell.length_b   1.000
_cell.length_c   1.000
_cell.angle_alpha   90.00
_cell.angle_beta   90.00
_cell.angle_gamma   90.00
#
_symmetry.space_group_name_H-M   'P 1'
#
loop_
_entity.id
_entity.type
_entity.pdbx_description
1 polymer ?
#
loop_
_entity_poly.entity_id
_entity_poly.type
_entity_poly.pdbx_seq_one_letter_code
_entity_poly.pdbx_strand_id
1 'polypeptide(L)'
;MKEQLLDLLKQVGVTLADHKLLVKHRGMPHEVPFKGDKLYVYTFKFDGQYLKIGKAGKKSKARLQHQHYSPTSSASNLALSLLQDENMKKYNITNENVGAWIRNNVERVDIEIDEDAGVFVQNFIEAALHCMFKPKYEGFESQR
;
A
#
# COMPACT_ATOMS: atom_id res chain seq x y z
N MET A 1 -5.54 -13.55 1.82
CA MET A 1 -5.83 -12.11 1.96
C MET A 1 -7.25 -11.77 1.53
N LYS A 2 -7.66 -12.06 0.28
CA LYS A 2 -9.02 -11.73 -0.22
C LYS A 2 -10.14 -12.25 0.69
N GLU A 3 -10.24 -13.57 0.88
CA GLU A 3 -11.29 -14.19 1.71
C GLU A 3 -11.35 -13.59 3.12
N GLN A 4 -10.19 -13.44 3.75
CA GLN A 4 -10.10 -12.84 5.07
C GLN A 4 -10.63 -11.39 5.12
N LEU A 5 -10.40 -10.59 4.09
CA LEU A 5 -10.95 -9.24 4.01
C LEU A 5 -12.47 -9.24 3.82
N LEU A 6 -13.00 -10.17 3.00
CA LEU A 6 -14.44 -10.34 2.83
C LEU A 6 -15.11 -10.80 4.14
N ASP A 7 -14.48 -11.72 4.87
CA ASP A 7 -14.95 -12.18 6.18
C ASP A 7 -14.97 -11.04 7.21
N LEU A 8 -13.91 -10.22 7.26
CA LEU A 8 -13.86 -9.06 8.16
C LEU A 8 -14.95 -8.02 7.83
N LEU A 9 -15.19 -7.74 6.55
CA LEU A 9 -16.28 -6.86 6.13
C LEU A 9 -17.64 -7.42 6.56
N LYS A 10 -17.84 -8.73 6.40
CA LYS A 10 -19.08 -9.41 6.81
C LYS A 10 -19.34 -9.28 8.31
N GLN A 11 -18.30 -9.36 9.14
CA GLN A 11 -18.40 -9.20 10.60
C GLN A 11 -18.90 -7.81 11.02
N VAL A 12 -18.66 -6.77 10.21
CA VAL A 12 -19.16 -5.40 10.44
C VAL A 12 -20.42 -5.08 9.65
N GLY A 13 -21.12 -6.10 9.14
CA GLY A 13 -22.39 -5.94 8.42
C GLY A 13 -22.25 -5.49 6.96
N VAL A 14 -21.04 -5.50 6.39
CA VAL A 14 -20.80 -5.16 4.98
C VAL A 14 -20.65 -6.44 4.17
N THR A 15 -21.56 -6.67 3.23
CA THR A 15 -21.43 -7.76 2.25
C THR A 15 -21.05 -7.19 0.90
N LEU A 16 -19.96 -7.70 0.32
CA LEU A 16 -19.46 -7.29 -0.98
C LEU A 16 -19.45 -8.48 -1.94
N ALA A 17 -19.91 -8.28 -3.18
CA ALA A 17 -19.79 -9.30 -4.21
C ALA A 17 -18.31 -9.56 -4.53
N ASP A 18 -17.96 -10.82 -4.77
CA ASP A 18 -16.58 -11.27 -4.95
C ASP A 18 -15.79 -10.49 -6.02
N HIS A 19 -16.45 -10.10 -7.11
CA HIS A 19 -15.83 -9.36 -8.22
C HIS A 19 -15.49 -7.90 -7.89
N LYS A 20 -16.09 -7.33 -6.83
CA LYS A 20 -15.88 -5.93 -6.42
C LYS A 20 -14.63 -5.72 -5.57
N LEU A 21 -13.98 -6.80 -5.14
CA LEU A 21 -12.71 -6.75 -4.42
C LEU A 21 -11.74 -7.72 -5.06
N LEU A 22 -10.68 -7.18 -5.66
CA LEU A 22 -9.65 -7.96 -6.33
C LEU A 22 -8.31 -7.74 -5.64
N VAL A 23 -7.60 -8.82 -5.35
CA VAL A 23 -6.23 -8.75 -4.82
C VAL A 23 -5.26 -9.04 -5.96
N LYS A 24 -4.37 -8.10 -6.25
CA LYS A 24 -3.43 -8.14 -7.38
C LYS A 24 -1.99 -8.05 -6.87
N HIS A 25 -1.25 -9.13 -7.03
CA HIS A 25 0.20 -9.14 -6.86
C HIS A 25 0.84 -8.45 -8.06
N ARG A 26 1.69 -7.43 -7.84
CA ARG A 26 2.26 -6.61 -8.92
C ARG A 26 3.62 -7.08 -9.43
N GLY A 27 4.11 -8.21 -8.94
CA GLY A 27 5.41 -8.77 -9.33
C GLY A 27 6.59 -7.87 -8.93
N MET A 28 7.78 -8.22 -9.37
CA MET A 28 8.99 -7.40 -9.28
C MET A 28 9.70 -7.49 -10.64
N PRO A 29 9.89 -6.39 -11.39
CA PRO A 29 9.55 -5.01 -11.05
C PRO A 29 8.04 -4.71 -11.00
N HIS A 30 7.63 -3.79 -10.12
CA HIS A 30 6.24 -3.32 -10.06
C HIS A 30 5.78 -2.57 -11.31
N GLU A 31 4.70 -3.05 -11.93
CA GLU A 31 3.84 -2.28 -12.84
C GLU A 31 2.53 -1.89 -12.15
N VAL A 32 2.18 -0.60 -12.21
CA VAL A 32 1.08 -0.06 -11.40
C VAL A 32 0.09 0.71 -12.28
N PRO A 33 -0.86 0.01 -12.91
CA PRO A 33 -1.95 0.67 -13.62
C PRO A 33 -2.92 1.32 -12.62
N PHE A 34 -3.46 2.49 -12.97
CA PHE A 34 -4.59 3.10 -12.26
C PHE A 34 -5.84 2.99 -13.13
N LYS A 35 -6.91 2.45 -12.56
CA LYS A 35 -8.25 2.42 -13.16
C LYS A 35 -9.13 3.44 -12.45
N GLY A 36 -9.73 4.35 -13.22
CA GLY A 36 -10.45 5.51 -12.70
C GLY A 36 -11.78 5.24 -12.02
N ASP A 37 -12.25 3.99 -12.08
CA ASP A 37 -13.49 3.46 -11.50
C ASP A 37 -13.24 2.64 -10.23
N LYS A 38 -12.00 2.63 -9.71
CA LYS A 38 -11.60 1.85 -8.53
C LYS A 38 -11.01 2.73 -7.42
N LEU A 39 -11.27 2.29 -6.19
CA LEU A 39 -10.51 2.62 -4.99
C LEU A 39 -9.41 1.57 -4.78
N TYR A 40 -8.32 1.96 -4.15
CA TYR A 40 -7.17 1.09 -3.92
C TYR A 40 -6.74 1.13 -2.46
N VAL A 41 -6.41 -0.02 -1.91
CA VAL A 41 -5.50 -0.15 -0.77
C VAL A 41 -4.30 -0.94 -1.25
N TYR A 42 -3.09 -0.51 -0.93
CA TYR A 42 -1.87 -1.16 -1.42
C TYR A 42 -0.89 -1.38 -0.28
N THR A 43 -0.11 -2.45 -0.40
CA THR A 43 0.89 -2.84 0.58
C THR A 43 2.28 -2.91 -0.06
N PHE A 44 3.29 -2.60 0.72
CA PHE A 44 4.71 -2.78 0.38
C PHE A 44 5.34 -3.68 1.43
N LYS A 45 5.95 -4.78 1.02
CA LYS A 45 6.56 -5.77 1.92
C LYS A 45 7.98 -6.09 1.44
N PHE A 46 8.92 -6.12 2.37
CA PHE A 46 10.31 -6.44 2.08
C PHE A 46 10.88 -7.28 3.22
N ASP A 47 11.64 -8.33 2.88
CA ASP A 47 12.30 -9.19 3.86
C ASP A 47 11.35 -9.71 4.95
N GLY A 48 10.18 -10.19 4.53
CA GLY A 48 9.15 -10.70 5.44
C GLY A 48 8.34 -9.62 6.19
N GLN A 49 8.76 -8.35 6.19
CA GLN A 49 8.12 -7.26 6.93
C GLN A 49 7.31 -6.32 6.03
N TYR A 50 6.09 -5.98 6.45
CA TYR A 50 5.34 -4.90 5.80
C TYR A 50 6.00 -3.56 6.13
N LEU A 51 6.35 -2.81 5.10
CA LEU A 51 7.00 -1.51 5.24
C LEU A 51 5.98 -0.39 5.31
N LYS A 52 5.01 -0.39 4.40
CA LYS A 52 3.97 0.64 4.31
C LYS A 52 2.69 0.10 3.71
N ILE A 53 1.57 0.62 4.18
CA ILE A 53 0.25 0.35 3.65
C ILE A 53 -0.45 1.69 3.50
N GLY A 54 -1.06 1.93 2.34
CA GLY A 54 -1.78 3.18 2.08
C GLY A 54 -2.94 2.97 1.13
N LYS A 55 -3.69 4.04 0.90
CA LYS A 55 -4.85 4.05 0.00
C LYS A 55 -4.81 5.16 -1.03
N ALA A 56 -5.48 4.91 -2.16
CA ALA A 56 -5.66 5.89 -3.23
C ALA A 56 -7.06 5.78 -3.86
N GLY A 57 -7.58 6.90 -4.34
CA GLY A 57 -8.79 6.95 -5.16
C GLY A 57 -8.61 7.99 -6.27
N LYS A 58 -9.71 8.39 -6.92
CA LYS A 58 -9.71 9.32 -8.06
C LYS A 58 -8.91 10.61 -7.84
N LYS A 59 -8.99 11.20 -6.64
CA LYS A 59 -8.27 12.45 -6.29
C LYS A 59 -6.83 12.25 -5.82
N SER A 60 -6.38 11.00 -5.66
CA SER A 60 -5.07 10.67 -5.08
C SER A 60 -4.31 9.61 -5.87
N LYS A 61 -4.55 9.52 -7.20
CA LYS A 61 -3.87 8.60 -8.14
C LYS A 61 -2.34 8.58 -8.00
N ALA A 62 -1.75 9.74 -7.69
CA ALA A 62 -0.31 9.90 -7.51
C ALA A 62 0.26 9.01 -6.39
N ARG A 63 -0.51 8.81 -5.31
CA ARG A 63 -0.15 7.93 -4.19
C ARG A 63 0.08 6.50 -4.66
N LEU A 64 -0.80 5.99 -5.51
CA LEU A 64 -0.68 4.65 -6.08
C LEU A 64 0.51 4.53 -7.03
N GLN A 65 0.66 5.47 -7.97
CA GLN A 65 1.49 5.28 -9.17
C GLN A 65 2.96 5.66 -8.99
N HIS A 66 3.26 6.79 -8.34
CA HIS A 66 4.61 7.35 -8.38
C HIS A 66 5.12 7.93 -7.06
N GLN A 67 4.28 8.39 -6.12
CA GLN A 67 4.76 9.06 -4.91
C GLN A 67 5.68 8.17 -4.06
N HIS A 68 5.36 6.88 -3.90
CA HIS A 68 6.21 5.97 -3.11
C HIS A 68 7.58 5.69 -3.73
N TYR A 69 7.83 6.11 -4.97
CA TYR A 69 9.09 5.88 -5.69
C TYR A 69 9.96 7.13 -5.81
N SER A 70 9.48 8.29 -5.37
CA SER A 70 10.23 9.56 -5.43
C SER A 70 10.30 10.18 -4.02
N PRO A 71 11.51 10.35 -3.46
CA PRO A 71 11.68 10.79 -2.08
C PRO A 71 11.20 12.22 -1.84
N THR A 72 11.14 13.05 -2.87
CA THR A 72 10.70 14.46 -2.79
C THR A 72 9.19 14.64 -3.01
N SER A 73 8.46 13.57 -3.31
CA SER A 73 7.06 13.67 -3.76
C SER A 73 6.05 13.96 -2.64
N SER A 74 6.38 13.63 -1.39
CA SER A 74 5.57 13.91 -0.20
C SER A 74 6.36 13.58 1.08
N ALA A 75 5.95 14.13 2.22
CA ALA A 75 6.67 13.95 3.50
C ALA A 75 6.60 12.53 4.10
N SER A 76 5.68 11.68 3.65
CA SER A 76 5.52 10.30 4.15
C SER A 76 5.42 9.30 2.98
N ASN A 77 6.39 9.36 2.07
CA ASN A 77 6.53 8.38 1.00
C ASN A 77 7.54 7.28 1.38
N LEU A 78 7.43 6.12 0.73
CA LEU A 78 8.24 4.95 1.06
C LEU A 78 9.73 5.19 0.74
N ALA A 79 10.02 5.84 -0.38
CA ALA A 79 11.39 6.17 -0.77
C ALA A 79 12.10 7.03 0.30
N LEU A 80 11.42 8.05 0.82
CA LEU A 80 11.96 8.88 1.90
C LEU A 80 12.17 8.06 3.19
N SER A 81 11.21 7.22 3.57
CA SER A 81 11.35 6.35 4.74
C SER A 81 12.52 5.37 4.63
N LEU A 82 12.76 4.80 3.45
CA LEU A 82 13.89 3.90 3.21
C LEU A 82 15.23 4.62 3.32
N LEU A 83 15.34 5.85 2.80
CA LEU A 83 16.56 6.64 2.88
C LEU A 83 16.91 7.08 4.31
N GLN A 84 15.89 7.25 5.16
CA GLN A 84 16.05 7.65 6.56
C GLN A 84 16.27 6.47 7.51
N ASP A 85 16.11 5.23 7.06
CA ASP A 85 16.26 4.04 7.90
C ASP A 85 17.71 3.53 7.87
N GLU A 86 18.39 3.64 9.02
CA GLU A 86 19.76 3.16 9.21
C GLU A 86 19.95 1.68 8.82
N ASN A 87 18.93 0.84 9.04
CA ASN A 87 19.00 -0.60 8.70
C ASN A 87 18.98 -0.84 7.19
N MET A 88 18.53 0.15 6.41
CA MET A 88 18.44 0.06 4.95
C MET A 88 19.71 0.56 4.26
N LYS A 89 20.62 1.24 4.97
CA LYS A 89 21.90 1.73 4.41
C LYS A 89 22.76 0.62 3.80
N LYS A 90 22.67 -0.60 4.34
CA LYS A 90 23.39 -1.78 3.82
C LYS A 90 23.06 -2.14 2.37
N TYR A 91 21.93 -1.64 1.84
CA TYR A 91 21.50 -1.86 0.45
C TYR A 91 22.00 -0.77 -0.51
N ASN A 92 22.80 0.20 -0.04
CA ASN A 92 23.33 1.32 -0.84
C ASN A 92 22.23 2.09 -1.61
N ILE A 93 21.09 2.31 -0.95
CA ILE A 93 19.97 3.06 -1.51
C ILE A 93 20.31 4.55 -1.47
N THR A 94 20.14 5.23 -2.59
CA THR A 94 20.40 6.66 -2.78
C THR A 94 19.17 7.38 -3.33
N ASN A 95 19.17 8.71 -3.33
CA ASN A 95 18.06 9.50 -3.90
C ASN A 95 17.83 9.17 -5.39
N GLU A 96 18.89 8.80 -6.10
CA GLU A 96 18.87 8.51 -7.54
C GLU A 96 18.33 7.12 -7.84
N ASN A 97 18.58 6.14 -6.95
CA ASN A 97 18.26 4.73 -7.21
C ASN A 97 17.03 4.21 -6.44
N VAL A 98 16.55 4.90 -5.41
CA VAL A 98 15.53 4.38 -4.48
C VAL A 98 14.24 3.96 -5.17
N GLY A 99 13.78 4.71 -6.16
CA GLY A 99 12.56 4.37 -6.91
C GLY A 99 12.70 3.05 -7.68
N ALA A 100 13.85 2.86 -8.36
CA ALA A 100 14.15 1.62 -9.06
C ALA A 100 14.37 0.47 -8.06
N TRP A 101 15.04 0.73 -6.95
CA TRP A 101 15.26 -0.26 -5.90
C TRP A 101 13.93 -0.78 -5.34
N ILE A 102 12.98 0.11 -5.01
CA ILE A 102 11.65 -0.27 -4.51
C ILE A 102 10.92 -1.15 -5.54
N ARG A 103 10.97 -0.79 -6.83
CA ARG A 103 10.30 -1.58 -7.87
C ARG A 103 10.81 -3.01 -7.93
N ASN A 104 12.12 -3.20 -7.81
CA ASN A 104 12.77 -4.48 -8.05
C ASN A 104 12.90 -5.37 -6.81
N ASN A 105 12.81 -4.80 -5.59
CA ASN A 105 13.15 -5.55 -4.37
C ASN A 105 12.00 -5.67 -3.37
N VAL A 106 11.01 -4.77 -3.43
CA VAL A 106 9.86 -4.80 -2.51
C VAL A 106 8.73 -5.56 -3.18
N GLU A 107 8.00 -6.40 -2.45
CA GLU A 107 6.75 -7.00 -2.91
C GLU A 107 5.62 -5.97 -2.79
N ARG A 108 4.74 -5.90 -3.81
CA ARG A 108 3.53 -5.07 -3.76
C ARG A 108 2.28 -5.86 -4.09
N VAL A 109 1.27 -5.64 -3.25
CA VAL A 109 -0.09 -6.13 -3.45
C VAL A 109 -1.03 -4.94 -3.47
N ASP A 110 -1.80 -4.81 -4.55
CA ASP A 110 -2.90 -3.86 -4.65
C ASP A 110 -4.22 -4.59 -4.41
N ILE A 111 -5.08 -4.01 -3.59
CA ILE A 111 -6.47 -4.41 -3.37
C ILE A 111 -7.32 -3.39 -4.15
N GLU A 112 -7.81 -3.81 -5.31
CA GLU A 112 -8.72 -3.03 -6.14
C GLU A 112 -10.15 -3.20 -5.61
N ILE A 113 -10.82 -2.10 -5.33
CA ILE A 113 -12.17 -2.04 -4.76
C ILE A 113 -13.04 -1.21 -5.71
N ASP A 114 -14.21 -1.69 -6.08
CA ASP A 114 -15.14 -0.92 -6.91
C ASP A 114 -15.55 0.37 -6.19
N GLU A 115 -15.59 1.51 -6.90
CA GLU A 115 -15.93 2.81 -6.28
C GLU A 115 -17.30 2.80 -5.58
N ASP A 116 -18.24 1.99 -6.05
CA ASP A 116 -19.58 1.86 -5.46
C ASP A 116 -19.62 1.11 -4.12
N ALA A 117 -18.55 0.40 -3.75
CA ALA A 117 -18.35 -0.14 -2.40
C ALA A 117 -18.11 0.98 -1.38
N GLY A 118 -17.64 2.14 -1.85
CA GLY A 118 -17.53 3.36 -1.06
C GLY A 118 -16.25 3.48 -0.23
N VAL A 119 -15.98 4.72 0.19
CA VAL A 119 -14.75 5.09 0.91
C VAL A 119 -14.66 4.47 2.30
N PHE A 120 -15.78 4.14 2.94
CA PHE A 120 -15.78 3.49 4.25
C PHE A 120 -15.22 2.06 4.18
N VAL A 121 -15.55 1.31 3.13
CA VAL A 121 -14.97 -0.03 2.88
C VAL A 121 -13.46 0.07 2.64
N GLN A 122 -13.02 1.03 1.82
CA GLN A 122 -11.60 1.29 1.60
C GLN A 122 -10.87 1.63 2.91
N ASN A 123 -11.44 2.52 3.73
CA ASN A 123 -10.87 2.92 5.00
C ASN A 123 -10.78 1.76 5.99
N PHE A 124 -11.84 0.95 6.06
CA PHE A 124 -11.89 -0.23 6.92
C PHE A 124 -10.81 -1.25 6.52
N ILE A 125 -10.66 -1.55 5.22
CA ILE A 125 -9.63 -2.46 4.72
C ILE A 125 -8.23 -1.94 5.06
N GLU A 126 -7.94 -0.65 4.83
CA GLU A 126 -6.65 -0.05 5.19
C GLU A 126 -6.35 -0.21 6.69
N ALA A 127 -7.30 0.14 7.55
CA ALA A 127 -7.16 0.03 8.99
C ALA A 127 -6.98 -1.44 9.45
N ALA A 128 -7.76 -2.37 8.89
CA ALA A 128 -7.62 -3.79 9.20
C ALA A 128 -6.21 -4.30 8.88
N LEU A 129 -5.67 -3.93 7.71
CA LEU A 129 -4.31 -4.32 7.32
C LEU A 129 -3.24 -3.64 8.19
N HIS A 130 -3.45 -2.38 8.61
CA HIS A 130 -2.58 -1.73 9.60
C HIS A 130 -2.56 -2.52 10.91
N CYS A 131 -3.71 -2.93 11.45
CA CYS A 131 -3.79 -3.73 12.68
C CYS A 131 -3.14 -5.12 12.52
N MET A 132 -3.38 -5.79 11.39
CA MET A 132 -2.87 -7.13 11.12
C MET A 132 -1.35 -7.16 10.93
N PHE A 133 -0.80 -6.16 10.25
CA PHE A 133 0.57 -6.22 9.75
C PHE A 133 1.54 -5.22 10.38
N LYS A 134 1.03 -4.20 11.09
CA LYS A 134 1.82 -3.20 11.83
C LYS A 134 3.01 -2.68 11.00
N PRO A 135 2.74 -2.08 9.81
CA PRO A 135 3.78 -1.75 8.85
C PRO A 135 4.84 -0.82 9.44
N LYS A 136 6.12 -1.06 9.13
CA LYS A 136 7.27 -0.40 9.77
C LYS A 136 7.20 1.14 9.75
N TYR A 137 6.70 1.74 8.67
CA TYR A 137 6.70 3.19 8.42
C TYR A 137 5.29 3.82 8.41
N GLU A 138 4.41 3.38 9.31
CA GLU A 138 3.06 3.93 9.46
C GLU A 138 2.73 4.38 10.89
N GLY A 139 2.08 5.53 11.03
CA GLY A 139 1.90 6.18 12.33
C GLY A 139 3.19 6.80 12.85
N PHE A 140 3.05 7.85 13.67
CA PHE A 140 4.16 8.46 14.38
C PHE A 140 4.60 7.61 15.57
N GLU A 141 5.85 7.74 16.03
CA GLU A 141 6.30 7.07 17.26
C GLU A 141 5.37 7.34 18.46
N SER A 142 4.81 8.55 18.55
CA SER A 142 3.86 8.93 19.60
C SER A 142 2.51 8.23 19.54
N GLN A 143 2.23 7.47 18.48
CA GLN A 143 0.96 6.78 18.23
C GLN A 143 1.09 5.25 18.33
N ARG A 144 2.29 4.73 18.62
CA ARG A 144 2.60 3.30 18.64
C ARG A 144 2.74 2.75 20.05
#